data_AF-A0A8T0A2D8-F1
#
_entry.id   AF-A0A8T0A2D8-F1
#
_cell.length_a   1.000
_cell.length_b   1.000
_cell.length_c   1.000
_cell.angle_alpha   90.00
_cell.angle_beta   90.00
_cell.angle_gamma   90.00
#
_symmetry.space_group_name_H-M   'P 1'
#
loop_
_entity.id
_entity.type
_entity.pdbx_description
1 polymer ?
#
loop_
_entity_poly.entity_id
_entity_poly.type
_entity_poly.pdbx_seq_one_letter_code
_entity_poly.pdbx_strand_id
1 'polypeptide(L)'
;MSFKTHSSSIEIQRKKQMFAISRQTLSELMELLKQDRSPVCQGSGRSVLDHSIQQHLTHFSMVTHGFGTPAIVAAMTAVMSWLSESEKNLQHSTREND
;
A
#
# COMPACT_ATOMS: atom_id res chain seq x y z
N MET A 1 6.80 -8.92 36.69
CA MET A 1 6.79 -9.99 35.68
C MET A 1 6.53 -9.36 34.32
N SER A 2 7.56 -9.19 33.50
CA SER A 2 7.42 -8.68 32.14
C SER A 2 7.39 -9.89 31.20
N PHE A 3 6.25 -10.15 30.57
CA PHE A 3 6.13 -11.20 29.57
C PHE A 3 6.86 -10.73 28.31
N LYS A 4 8.17 -10.96 28.24
CA LYS A 4 8.88 -10.92 26.96
C LYS A 4 8.34 -12.08 26.13
N THR A 5 7.43 -11.77 25.20
CA THR A 5 6.98 -12.72 24.18
C THR A 5 8.20 -13.09 23.35
N HIS A 6 8.76 -14.27 23.62
CA HIS A 6 9.88 -14.83 22.88
C HIS A 6 9.36 -15.26 21.51
N SER A 7 9.42 -14.35 20.52
CA SER A 7 9.05 -14.70 19.15
C SER A 7 10.21 -15.49 18.55
N SER A 8 9.94 -16.71 18.08
CA SER A 8 11.00 -17.54 17.49
C SER A 8 11.58 -16.86 16.24
N SER A 9 12.83 -17.18 15.88
CA SER A 9 13.47 -16.64 14.66
C SER A 9 12.62 -16.88 13.40
N ILE A 10 11.90 -18.00 13.36
CA ILE A 10 10.95 -18.36 12.29
C ILE A 10 9.77 -17.38 12.24
N GLU A 11 9.20 -16.99 13.39
CA GLU A 11 8.11 -16.01 13.43
C GLU A 11 8.55 -14.62 12.98
N ILE A 12 9.78 -14.22 13.33
CA ILE A 12 10.37 -12.95 12.89
C ILE A 12 10.55 -12.96 11.36
N GLN A 13 11.12 -14.04 10.81
CA GLN A 13 11.27 -14.21 9.37
C GLN A 13 9.92 -14.20 8.64
N ARG A 14 8.91 -14.90 9.19
CA ARG A 14 7.54 -14.90 8.65
C ARG A 14 6.93 -13.51 8.64
N LYS A 15 7.05 -12.75 9.74
CA LYS A 15 6.58 -11.36 9.83
C LYS A 15 7.27 -10.46 8.81
N LYS A 16 8.59 -10.61 8.64
CA LYS A 16 9.36 -9.87 7.62
C LYS A 16 8.84 -10.15 6.22
N GLN A 17 8.59 -11.43 5.89
CA GLN A 17 8.00 -11.81 4.61
C GLN A 17 6.61 -11.20 4.41
N MET A 18 5.76 -11.19 5.45
CA MET A 18 4.44 -10.56 5.37
C MET A 18 4.54 -9.06 5.06
N PHE A 19 5.45 -8.33 5.70
CA PHE A 19 5.65 -6.90 5.42
C PHE A 19 6.14 -6.64 3.99
N ALA A 20 7.03 -7.49 3.48
CA ALA A 20 7.48 -7.41 2.09
C ALA A 20 6.32 -7.62 1.11
N ILE A 21 5.50 -8.65 1.32
CA ILE A 21 4.31 -8.93 0.50
C ILE A 21 3.33 -7.76 0.57
N SER A 22 3.01 -7.26 1.77
CA SER A 22 2.09 -6.12 1.93
C SER A 22 2.58 -4.87 1.20
N ARG A 23 3.89 -4.56 1.24
CA ARG A 23 4.46 -3.44 0.48
C ARG A 23 4.31 -3.62 -1.03
N GLN A 24 4.53 -4.83 -1.53
CA GLN A 24 4.35 -5.11 -2.96
C GLN A 24 2.88 -4.89 -3.38
N THR A 25 1.93 -5.47 -2.65
CA THR A 25 0.49 -5.32 -2.95
C THR A 25 0.05 -3.85 -2.92
N LEU A 26 0.51 -3.07 -1.94
CA LEU A 26 0.22 -1.64 -1.87
C LEU A 26 0.83 -0.86 -3.04
N SER A 27 2.04 -1.23 -3.48
CA SER A 27 2.68 -0.59 -4.63
C SER A 27 1.91 -0.86 -5.92
N GLU A 28 1.48 -2.10 -6.16
CA GLU A 28 0.65 -2.47 -7.32
C GLU A 28 -0.68 -1.70 -7.33
N LEU A 29 -1.32 -1.55 -6.17
CA LEU A 29 -2.54 -0.77 -6.03
C LEU A 29 -2.32 0.72 -6.32
N MET A 30 -1.22 1.30 -5.83
CA MET A 30 -0.88 2.70 -6.14
C MET A 30 -0.60 2.91 -7.63
N GLU A 31 0.08 1.97 -8.29
CA GLU A 31 0.31 2.03 -9.75
C GLU A 31 -0.99 1.93 -10.54
N LEU A 32 -1.94 1.08 -10.11
CA LEU A 32 -3.28 1.04 -10.69
C LEU A 32 -4.00 2.39 -10.53
N LEU A 33 -3.99 2.96 -9.32
CA LEU A 33 -4.63 4.26 -9.04
C LEU A 33 -4.02 5.41 -9.85
N LYS A 34 -2.71 5.37 -10.15
CA LYS A 34 -2.05 6.36 -11.02
C LYS A 34 -2.50 6.27 -12.49
N GLN A 35 -3.08 5.16 -12.90
CA GLN A 35 -3.63 4.97 -14.25
C GLN A 35 -5.08 5.45 -14.37
N ASP A 36 -5.68 5.92 -13.27
CA ASP A 36 -7.01 6.53 -13.28
C ASP A 36 -7.05 7.77 -14.18
N ARG A 37 -7.95 7.77 -15.18
CA ARG A 37 -8.11 8.86 -16.16
C ARG A 37 -9.43 9.61 -16.02
N SER A 38 -10.02 9.65 -14.82
CA SER A 38 -11.26 10.40 -14.58
C SER A 38 -11.03 11.92 -14.50
N PRO A 39 -11.95 12.76 -15.03
CA PRO A 39 -13.15 12.40 -15.78
C PRO A 39 -12.83 12.02 -17.23
N VAL A 40 -13.48 10.96 -17.72
CA VAL A 40 -13.23 10.27 -19.01
C VAL A 40 -13.30 11.20 -20.25
N CYS A 41 -13.80 12.43 -20.10
CA CYS A 41 -14.06 13.36 -21.20
C CYS A 41 -12.83 14.10 -21.78
N GLN A 42 -11.64 14.06 -21.17
CA GLN A 42 -10.50 14.90 -21.60
C GLN A 42 -9.40 14.23 -22.45
N GLY A 43 -9.55 12.98 -22.89
CA GLY A 43 -8.51 12.40 -23.75
C GLY A 43 -8.93 11.15 -24.49
N SER A 44 -8.77 11.18 -25.80
CA SER A 44 -8.91 10.09 -26.78
C SER A 44 -7.92 8.92 -26.58
N GLY A 45 -7.43 8.70 -25.35
CA GLY A 45 -6.52 7.62 -25.02
C GLY A 45 -7.29 6.39 -24.58
N ARG A 46 -7.02 5.27 -25.25
CA ARG A 46 -7.49 3.92 -24.87
C ARG A 46 -7.41 3.74 -23.35
N SER A 47 -8.52 3.38 -22.71
CA SER A 47 -8.54 3.10 -21.28
C SER A 47 -7.53 2.00 -20.98
N VAL A 48 -6.57 2.29 -20.08
CA VAL A 48 -5.55 1.31 -19.68
C VAL A 48 -6.17 0.28 -18.73
N LEU A 49 -7.19 0.69 -17.97
CA LEU A 49 -7.91 -0.14 -17.01
C LEU A 49 -9.15 -0.79 -17.64
N ASP A 50 -9.55 -1.93 -17.06
CA ASP A 50 -10.84 -2.58 -17.35
C ASP A 50 -12.00 -1.59 -17.05
N HIS A 51 -13.04 -1.63 -17.89
CA HIS A 51 -14.22 -0.77 -17.74
C HIS A 51 -14.85 -0.87 -16.36
N SER A 52 -14.93 -2.07 -15.80
CA SER A 52 -15.48 -2.32 -14.46
C SER A 52 -14.71 -1.57 -13.37
N ILE A 53 -13.38 -1.52 -13.45
CA ILE A 53 -12.54 -0.82 -12.48
C ILE A 53 -12.65 0.70 -12.70
N GLN A 54 -12.56 1.16 -13.95
CA GLN A 54 -12.62 2.58 -14.28
C GLN A 54 -13.95 3.21 -13.91
N GLN A 55 -15.08 2.48 -14.00
CA GLN A 55 -16.39 2.96 -13.59
C GLN A 55 -16.41 3.35 -12.10
N HIS A 56 -15.86 2.50 -11.23
CA HIS A 56 -15.80 2.77 -9.79
C HIS A 56 -14.90 3.94 -9.45
N LEU A 57 -13.72 4.03 -10.10
CA LEU A 57 -12.79 5.16 -9.93
C LEU A 57 -13.40 6.48 -10.42
N THR A 58 -14.14 6.44 -11.53
CA THR A 58 -14.86 7.62 -12.04
C THR A 58 -15.94 8.08 -11.08
N HIS A 59 -16.75 7.16 -10.55
CA HIS A 59 -17.74 7.49 -9.54
C HIS A 59 -17.09 8.11 -8.30
N PHE A 60 -16.02 7.50 -7.81
CA PHE A 60 -15.26 8.00 -6.67
C PHE A 60 -14.68 9.40 -6.94
N SER A 61 -14.12 9.63 -8.13
CA SER A 61 -13.62 10.94 -8.56
C SER A 61 -14.73 11.98 -8.63
N MET A 62 -15.95 11.62 -9.06
CA MET A 62 -17.09 12.54 -9.05
C MET A 62 -17.49 12.94 -7.62
N VAL A 63 -17.58 11.96 -6.72
CA VAL A 63 -17.96 12.19 -5.31
C VAL A 63 -16.89 13.00 -4.55
N THR A 64 -15.61 12.76 -4.84
CA THR A 64 -14.48 13.43 -4.17
C THR A 64 -13.95 14.65 -4.91
N HIS A 65 -14.64 15.08 -5.98
CA HIS A 65 -14.22 16.19 -6.85
C HIS A 65 -12.77 16.06 -7.35
N GLY A 66 -12.32 14.84 -7.65
CA GLY A 66 -10.99 14.54 -8.19
C GLY A 66 -9.85 14.50 -7.17
N PHE A 67 -10.09 14.87 -5.91
CA PHE A 67 -9.05 14.85 -4.86
C PHE A 67 -8.92 13.50 -4.16
N GLY A 68 -9.88 12.59 -4.33
CA GLY A 68 -9.88 11.30 -3.64
C GLY A 68 -8.72 10.40 -4.02
N THR A 69 -8.46 10.21 -5.31
CA THR A 69 -7.37 9.33 -5.79
C THR A 69 -6.00 9.81 -5.29
N PRO A 70 -5.62 11.10 -5.43
CA PRO A 70 -4.40 11.63 -4.81
C PRO A 70 -4.32 11.44 -3.29
N ALA A 71 -5.44 11.62 -2.57
CA ALA A 71 -5.48 11.44 -1.12
C ALA A 71 -5.20 9.98 -0.72
N ILE A 72 -5.78 9.01 -1.42
CA ILE A 72 -5.51 7.57 -1.18
C ILE A 72 -4.04 7.24 -1.45
N VAL A 73 -3.49 7.71 -2.56
CA VAL A 73 -2.07 7.48 -2.91
C VAL A 73 -1.13 8.08 -1.84
N ALA A 74 -1.43 9.27 -1.33
CA ALA A 74 -0.67 9.88 -0.23
C ALA A 74 -0.78 9.06 1.07
N ALA A 75 -1.99 8.61 1.42
CA ALA A 75 -2.20 7.77 2.60
C ALA A 75 -1.44 6.43 2.48
N MET A 76 -1.47 5.78 1.31
CA MET A 76 -0.72 4.55 1.06
C MET A 76 0.80 4.77 1.16
N THR A 77 1.30 5.93 0.74
CA THR A 77 2.71 6.30 0.89
C THR A 77 3.12 6.37 2.37
N ALA A 78 2.27 6.92 3.23
CA ALA A 78 2.51 6.92 4.67
C ALA A 78 2.51 5.48 5.24
N VAL A 79 1.57 4.63 4.82
CA VAL A 79 1.52 3.22 5.23
C VAL A 79 2.75 2.44 4.77
N MET A 80 3.22 2.65 3.53
CA MET A 80 4.45 2.02 3.03
C MET A 80 5.68 2.42 3.85
N SER A 81 5.74 3.69 4.26
CA SER A 81 6.81 4.20 5.12
C SER A 81 6.76 3.53 6.49
N TRP A 82 5.57 3.40 7.08
CA TRP A 82 5.36 2.68 8.33
C TRP A 82 5.75 1.19 8.24
N LEU A 83 5.37 0.49 7.15
CA LEU A 83 5.77 -0.91 6.94
C LEU A 83 7.28 -1.07 6.83
N SER A 84 7.94 -0.16 6.12
CA SER A 84 9.40 -0.16 5.96
C SER A 84 10.10 0.06 7.30
N GLU A 85 9.58 0.96 8.13
CA GLU A 85 10.13 1.20 9.46
C GLU A 85 9.85 0.02 10.42
N SER A 86 8.68 -0.59 10.32
CA SER A 86 8.33 -1.80 11.08
C SER A 86 9.25 -2.98 10.75
N GLU A 87 9.63 -3.13 9.48
CA GLU A 87 10.58 -4.16 9.04
C GLU A 87 11.99 -3.93 9.61
N LYS A 88 12.47 -2.69 9.66
CA LYS A 88 13.76 -2.34 10.28
C LYS A 88 13.76 -2.61 11.78
N ASN A 89 12.68 -2.25 12.47
CA ASN A 89 12.55 -2.48 13.92
C ASN A 89 12.62 -3.97 14.27
N LEU A 90 12.00 -4.84 13.45
CA LEU A 90 12.13 -6.31 13.61
C LEU A 90 13.59 -6.78 13.50
N GLN A 91 14.39 -6.17 12.62
CA GLN A 91 15.81 -6.51 12.50
C GLN A 91 16.61 -6.06 13.72
N HIS A 92 16.31 -4.89 14.28
CA HIS A 92 16.98 -4.39 15.49
C HIS A 92 16.68 -5.24 16.72
N SER A 93 15.40 -5.60 16.93
CA SER A 93 15.02 -6.51 18.02
C SER A 93 15.64 -7.91 17.91
N THR A 94 16.11 -8.31 16.72
CA THR A 94 16.84 -9.56 16.55
C THR A 94 18.31 -9.43 16.98
N ARG A 95 18.94 -8.26 16.79
CA ARG A 95 20.37 -8.03 17.10
C ARG A 95 20.66 -7.71 18.56
N GLU A 96 19.71 -7.19 19.32
CA GLU A 96 19.87 -6.95 20.78
C GLU A 96 19.75 -8.23 21.63
N ASN A 97 19.50 -9.39 21.01
CA ASN A 97 19.34 -10.67 21.70
C ASN A 97 20.49 -11.67 21.42
N ASP A 98 21.55 -11.24 20.73
CA ASP A 98 22.85 -11.93 20.64
C ASP A 98 23.86 -11.23 21.56
#